data_AF-A0A3N5G6A8-F1
#
_entry.id   AF-A0A3N5G6A8-F1
#
_cell.length_a   1.000
_cell.length_b   1.000
_cell.length_c   1.000
_cell.angle_alpha   90.00
_cell.angle_beta   90.00
_cell.angle_gamma   90.00
#
_symmetry.space_group_name_H-M   'P 1'
#
loop_
_entity.id
_entity.type
_entity.pdbx_description
1 polymer ?
#
loop_
_entity_poly.entity_id
_entity_poly.type
_entity_poly.pdbx_seq_one_letter_code
_entity_poly.pdbx_strand_id
1 'polypeptide(L)'
;MLLIMFFLMAGILAGFFLRGKSKIIIIADRVTTGAICLLLFLIGLSVGGNEIIINSFAKIGAQALVLTAGSVSGSVMISYFVYVYVFGRRSK
;
A
#
# COMPACT_ATOMS: atom_id res chain seq x y z
N MET A 1 -1.78 4.43 -19.17
CA MET A 1 -2.05 5.23 -17.95
C MET A 1 -3.52 5.60 -17.79
N LEU A 2 -4.18 6.20 -18.80
CA LEU A 2 -5.61 6.58 -18.70
C LEU A 2 -6.54 5.40 -18.35
N LEU A 3 -6.27 4.20 -18.88
CA LEU A 3 -7.08 3.01 -18.58
C LEU A 3 -7.00 2.60 -17.11
N ILE A 4 -5.83 2.74 -16.47
CA ILE A 4 -5.64 2.46 -15.04
C ILE A 4 -6.45 3.45 -14.21
N MET A 5 -6.44 4.73 -14.60
CA MET A 5 -7.27 5.77 -13.96
C MET A 5 -8.75 5.46 -14.07
N PHE A 6 -9.22 5.01 -15.24
CA PHE A 6 -10.62 4.58 -15.42
C PHE A 6 -10.98 3.40 -14.52
N PHE A 7 -10.10 2.40 -14.42
CA PHE A 7 -10.31 1.24 -13.54
C PHE A 7 -10.37 1.63 -12.06
N LEU A 8 -9.48 2.53 -11.62
CA LEU A 8 -9.51 3.05 -10.25
C LEU A 8 -10.80 3.82 -9.98
N MET A 9 -11.21 4.68 -10.91
CA MET A 9 -12.43 5.48 -10.76
C MET A 9 -13.69 4.60 -10.75
N ALA A 10 -13.73 3.59 -11.63
CA ALA A 10 -14.80 2.59 -11.66
C ALA A 10 -14.85 1.77 -10.36
N GLY A 11 -13.69 1.36 -9.82
CA GLY A 11 -13.60 0.64 -8.55
C GLY A 11 -14.11 1.47 -7.36
N ILE A 12 -13.80 2.77 -7.31
CA ILE A 12 -14.31 3.68 -6.28
C ILE A 12 -15.83 3.86 -6.42
N LEU A 13 -16.34 4.06 -7.64
CA LEU A 13 -17.80 4.16 -7.88
C LEU A 13 -18.52 2.87 -7.46
N ALA A 14 -17.97 1.72 -7.85
CA ALA A 14 -18.52 0.42 -7.48
C ALA A 14 -18.52 0.25 -5.95
N GLY A 15 -17.41 0.59 -5.28
CA GLY A 15 -17.31 0.58 -3.81
C GLY A 15 -18.32 1.50 -3.13
N PHE A 16 -18.59 2.68 -3.72
CA PHE A 16 -19.58 3.62 -3.20
C PHE A 16 -21.01 3.07 -3.31
N PHE A 17 -21.36 2.44 -4.44
CA PHE A 17 -22.69 1.85 -4.64
C PHE A 17 -22.94 0.63 -3.73
N LEU A 18 -21.88 -0.13 -3.41
CA LEU A 18 -21.96 -1.33 -2.57
C LEU A 18 -21.89 -1.02 -1.05
N ARG A 19 -21.63 0.23 -0.66
CA ARG A 19 -21.37 0.66 0.74
C ARG A 19 -22.51 0.35 1.71
N GLY A 20 -23.75 0.20 1.23
CA GLY A 20 -24.92 -0.14 2.05
C GLY A 20 -25.10 -1.63 2.36
N LYS A 21 -24.32 -2.54 1.74
CA LYS A 21 -24.51 -3.99 1.85
C LYS A 21 -23.38 -4.61 2.69
N SER A 22 -23.57 -4.63 4.01
CA SER A 22 -22.58 -5.18 4.97
C SER A 22 -22.06 -6.59 4.60
N LYS A 23 -22.93 -7.48 4.10
CA LYS A 23 -22.50 -8.82 3.63
C LYS A 23 -21.49 -8.78 2.48
N ILE A 24 -21.64 -7.85 1.55
CA ILE A 24 -20.75 -7.73 0.39
C ILE A 24 -19.39 -7.17 0.82
N ILE A 25 -19.39 -6.24 1.78
CA ILE A 25 -18.16 -5.68 2.36
C ILE A 25 -17.34 -6.78 3.04
N ILE A 26 -17.98 -7.65 3.82
CA ILE A 26 -17.30 -8.77 4.51
C ILE A 26 -16.72 -9.77 3.49
N ILE A 27 -17.46 -10.08 2.42
CA ILE A 27 -16.97 -10.97 1.36
C ILE A 27 -15.78 -10.31 0.63
N ALA A 28 -15.90 -9.03 0.28
CA ALA A 28 -14.84 -8.28 -0.38
C ALA A 28 -13.56 -8.23 0.45
N ASP A 29 -13.67 -8.01 1.76
CA ASP A 29 -12.55 -8.04 2.70
C ASP A 29 -11.84 -9.40 2.73
N ARG A 30 -12.61 -10.49 2.84
CA ARG A 30 -12.06 -11.85 2.83
C ARG A 30 -11.41 -12.21 1.49
N VAL A 31 -12.03 -11.82 0.37
CA VAL A 31 -11.46 -12.00 -0.97
C VAL A 31 -10.18 -11.19 -1.15
N THR A 32 -10.16 -9.94 -0.69
CA THR A 32 -8.97 -9.07 -0.80
C THR A 32 -7.82 -9.63 0.02
N THR A 33 -8.07 -10.07 1.25
CA THR A 33 -7.06 -10.72 2.10
C THR A 33 -6.52 -11.99 1.44
N GLY A 34 -7.41 -12.84 0.90
CA GLY A 34 -7.01 -14.03 0.15
C GLY A 34 -6.17 -13.69 -1.08
N ALA A 35 -6.57 -12.66 -1.84
CA ALA A 35 -5.86 -12.19 -3.02
C ALA A 35 -4.48 -11.64 -2.67
N ILE A 36 -4.34 -10.83 -1.61
CA ILE A 36 -3.05 -10.32 -1.15
C ILE A 36 -2.14 -11.48 -0.76
N CYS A 37 -2.65 -12.46 -0.02
CA CYS A 37 -1.88 -13.63 0.37
C CYS A 37 -1.39 -14.42 -0.87
N LEU A 38 -2.29 -14.64 -1.83
CA LEU A 38 -1.97 -15.30 -3.09
C LEU A 38 -0.93 -14.50 -3.89
N LEU A 39 -1.10 -13.18 -4.02
CA LEU A 39 -0.16 -12.31 -4.71
C LEU A 39 1.22 -12.32 -4.03
N LEU A 40 1.29 -12.25 -2.71
CA LEU A 40 2.55 -12.36 -1.96
C LEU A 40 3.23 -13.71 -2.21
N PHE A 41 2.46 -14.80 -2.24
CA PHE A 41 2.98 -16.13 -2.56
C PHE A 41 3.52 -16.20 -3.99
N LEU A 42 2.76 -15.69 -4.98
CA LEU A 42 3.20 -15.62 -6.38
C LEU A 42 4.45 -14.76 -6.54
N ILE A 43 4.51 -13.61 -5.88
CA ILE A 43 5.71 -12.75 -5.86
C ILE A 43 6.89 -13.53 -5.30
N GLY A 44 6.71 -14.25 -4.19
CA GLY A 44 7.74 -15.11 -3.61
C GLY A 44 8.27 -16.15 -4.58
N LEU A 45 7.38 -16.85 -5.30
CA LEU A 45 7.76 -17.82 -6.33
C LEU A 45 8.50 -17.17 -7.50
N SER A 46 7.98 -16.06 -8.04
CA SER A 46 8.60 -15.37 -9.18
C SER A 46 9.96 -14.77 -8.84
N VAL A 47 10.13 -14.26 -7.62
CA VAL A 47 11.40 -13.70 -7.14
C VAL A 47 12.39 -14.81 -6.78
N GLY A 48 11.93 -15.88 -6.13
CA GLY A 48 12.75 -17.03 -5.74
C GLY A 48 13.16 -17.96 -6.88
N GLY A 49 12.50 -17.90 -8.04
CA GLY A 49 12.91 -18.61 -9.25
C GLY A 49 13.90 -17.84 -10.12
N ASN A 50 14.21 -16.58 -9.79
CA ASN A 50 15.02 -15.71 -10.62
C ASN A 50 16.42 -15.52 -10.01
N GLU A 51 17.41 -16.21 -10.57
CA GLU A 51 18.80 -16.21 -10.09
C GLU A 51 19.42 -14.80 -10.05
N ILE A 52 19.05 -13.92 -10.97
CA ILE A 52 19.52 -12.53 -11.03
C ILE A 52 19.04 -11.76 -9.79
N ILE A 53 17.77 -11.96 -9.41
CA ILE A 53 17.16 -11.30 -8.26
C ILE A 53 17.69 -11.90 -6.96
N ILE A 54 17.85 -13.22 -6.87
CA ILE A 54 18.43 -13.90 -5.69
C ILE A 54 19.87 -13.46 -5.43
N ASN A 55 20.71 -13.44 -6.47
CA ASN A 55 22.11 -13.04 -6.32
C ASN A 55 22.24 -11.56 -5.92
N SER A 56 21.27 -10.73 -6.32
CA SER A 56 21.19 -9.31 -5.95
C SER A 56 20.29 -9.04 -4.73
N PHE A 57 19.76 -10.08 -4.07
CA PHE A 57 18.69 -9.92 -3.09
C PHE A 57 19.14 -9.11 -1.88
N ALA A 58 20.38 -9.33 -1.42
CA ALA A 58 20.97 -8.55 -0.34
C ALA A 58 21.10 -7.05 -0.70
N LYS A 59 21.48 -6.74 -1.96
CA LYS A 59 21.60 -5.35 -2.44
C LYS A 59 20.23 -4.68 -2.55
N ILE A 60 19.26 -5.37 -3.15
CA ILE A 60 17.87 -4.88 -3.28
C ILE A 60 17.25 -4.70 -1.89
N GLY A 61 17.45 -5.66 -0.98
CA GLY A 61 16.97 -5.61 0.39
C GLY A 61 17.57 -4.44 1.17
N ALA A 62 18.89 -4.21 1.07
CA ALA A 62 19.53 -3.06 1.70
C ALA A 62 19.02 -1.73 1.15
N GLN A 63 18.87 -1.62 -0.18
CA GLN A 63 18.27 -0.43 -0.81
C GLN A 63 16.83 -0.20 -0.33
N ALA A 64 16.03 -1.26 -0.28
CA ALA A 64 14.65 -1.19 0.20
C ALA A 64 14.58 -0.77 1.67
N LEU A 65 15.51 -1.24 2.51
CA LEU A 65 15.57 -0.90 3.93
C LEU A 65 15.89 0.59 4.14
N VAL A 66 16.90 1.10 3.43
CA VAL A 66 17.25 2.53 3.47
C VAL A 66 16.09 3.39 2.92
N LEU A 67 15.49 2.98 1.80
CA LEU A 67 14.36 3.69 1.21
C LEU A 67 13.15 3.71 2.14
N THR A 68 12.81 2.58 2.77
CA THR A 68 11.68 2.46 3.69
C THR A 68 11.92 3.29 4.95
N ALA A 69 13.11 3.19 5.54
CA ALA A 69 13.48 3.97 6.72
C ALA A 69 13.44 5.48 6.43
N GLY A 70 14.01 5.92 5.30
CA GLY A 70 13.96 7.31 4.86
C GLY A 70 12.54 7.79 4.58
N SER A 71 11.73 6.98 3.91
CA SER A 71 10.35 7.32 3.56
C SER A 71 9.44 7.41 4.79
N VAL A 72 9.53 6.45 5.72
CA VAL A 72 8.73 6.45 6.95
C VAL A 72 9.16 7.59 7.86
N SER A 73 10.47 7.79 8.08
CA SER A 73 10.95 8.90 8.90
C SER A 73 10.54 10.26 8.33
N GLY A 74 10.68 10.47 7.01
CA GLY A 74 10.22 11.67 6.34
C GLY A 74 8.71 11.90 6.47
N SER A 75 7.90 10.85 6.25
CA SER A 75 6.45 10.92 6.38
C SER A 75 6.01 11.28 7.81
N VAL A 76 6.61 10.66 8.83
CA VAL A 76 6.32 10.94 10.25
C VAL A 76 6.77 12.36 10.63
N MET A 77 7.96 12.78 10.20
CA MET A 77 8.52 14.09 10.52
C MET A 77 7.68 15.24 9.93
N ILE A 78 7.24 15.10 8.68
CA ILE A 78 6.34 16.08 8.05
C ILE A 78 4.96 16.05 8.70
N SER A 79 4.41 14.87 8.99
CA SER A 79 3.12 14.73 9.68
C SER A 79 3.13 15.41 11.06
N TYR A 80 4.24 15.27 11.80
CA TYR A 80 4.44 15.96 13.07
C TYR A 80 4.56 17.48 12.89
N PHE A 81 5.31 17.94 11.89
CA PHE A 81 5.44 19.37 11.60
C PHE A 81 4.09 20.02 11.26
N VAL A 82 3.28 19.35 10.42
CA VAL A 82 1.93 19.78 10.09
C VAL A 82 1.03 19.80 11.33
N TYR A 83 1.12 18.78 12.18
CA TYR A 83 0.38 18.74 13.44
C TYR A 83 0.73 19.93 14.34
N VAL A 84 2.02 20.23 14.54
CA VAL A 84 2.45 21.37 15.36
C VAL A 84 2.02 22.71 14.74
N TYR A 85 2.16 22.88 13.42
CA TYR A 85 1.84 24.16 12.76
C TYR A 85 0.34 24.44 12.69
N VAL A 86 -0.47 23.40 12.45
CA VAL A 86 -1.93 23.53 12.29
C VAL A 86 -2.67 23.47 13.62
N PHE A 87 -2.29 22.56 14.53
CA PHE A 87 -2.97 22.40 15.83
C PHE A 87 -2.33 23.20 16.97
N GLY A 88 -1.06 23.62 16.86
CA GLY A 88 -0.40 24.48 17.85
C GLY A 88 -0.99 25.89 17.97
N ARG A 89 -1.89 26.31 17.06
CA ARG A 89 -2.63 27.58 17.13
C ARG A 89 -4.06 27.48 17.69
N ARG A 90 -4.52 26.30 18.13
CA ARG A 90 -5.84 26.11 18.74
C ARG A 90 -5.84 26.00 20.27
N SER A 91 -4.70 26.27 20.91
CA SER A 91 -4.63 26.45 22.36
C SER A 91 -3.99 27.81 22.67
N LYS A 92 -4.71 28.87 22.32
CA LYS A 92 -4.77 30.15 23.03
C LYS A 92 -6.01 30.90 22.57
#